data_AF-A0A1J5E785-F1
#
_entry.id   AF-A0A1J5E785-F1
#
_cell.length_a   1.000
_cell.length_b   1.000
_cell.length_c   1.000
_cell.angle_alpha   90.00
_cell.angle_beta   90.00
_cell.angle_gamma   90.00
#
_symmetry.space_group_name_H-M   'P 1'
#
loop_
_entity.id
_entity.type
_entity.pdbx_description
1 polymer ?
#
loop_
_entity_poly.entity_id
_entity_poly.type
_entity_poly.pdbx_seq_one_letter_code
_entity_poly.pdbx_strand_id
1 'polypeptide(L)'
;MQRERLYLYHDLFGYLLEMSLDLKLLLDEFESPRCLDEVGHELAPEVFDEVVDTFIEHDCLLPAGADEWRRLVERIPWKSPWRVALHVGSETHLAVGRSPEHPPRHLTLTGLASRLWKLIDDERSVESIIDALVDENSPPGMAESRVNPKGCAQEAHNNPDRERSNIERQVLTLLSEWTHSEQQLTRIHSVPRSFYKSLAPPPYLASSMPFARLGEVAAEMASVVGASERELLDLEEYHQTGITNALEQFEDVETTLSHLFRVPHVALGGLTYAQRVVEVFFGMGWLREGAEHTTIVEVGGGVGIFASGFVESLTERLKDFSYTVVDLSPELRRSQTQRLARFPMANVRAGDGQALDLPSGSVELLVCNEVIADFRSARMSKARAPGAERVWSDPDAMLEELEESDESEESEGRELDCQGPPEALEQIARYGLDLSDAPESFLLNTGAIAFLEQAWRVLAPGGRAFVTEFGHLWKYPVESTHLAHAEVSIHFGHLQQVADALGFEVAVCDLPDFLELDGTVEVLSLSRTQFRLLRSLFSKQGAMLRKIAYTRSMLMEDAFAIGFRSLPSTEAARSQPPRVPALAIDLDAVEGLWWTPLEERVMGLKPREFKVLLLRKPLVH
;
A
#
# COMPACT_ATOMS: atom_id res chain seq x y z
N MET A 1 23.87 -38.19 27.11
CA MET A 1 24.10 -36.90 26.43
C MET A 1 23.95 -35.82 27.47
N GLN A 2 24.91 -34.90 27.59
CA GLN A 2 24.68 -33.69 28.40
C GLN A 2 23.48 -32.98 27.79
N ARG A 3 22.46 -32.68 28.61
CA ARG A 3 21.28 -31.93 28.17
C ARG A 3 21.75 -30.54 27.75
N GLU A 4 21.57 -30.23 26.48
CA GLU A 4 22.00 -28.97 25.91
C GLU A 4 21.16 -27.86 26.54
N ARG A 5 21.84 -26.88 27.16
CA ARG A 5 21.17 -25.72 27.75
C ARG A 5 21.02 -24.70 26.63
N LEU A 6 19.81 -24.20 26.42
CA LEU A 6 19.52 -23.19 25.40
C LEU A 6 19.31 -21.83 26.07
N TYR A 7 19.64 -20.76 25.36
CA TYR A 7 19.29 -19.40 25.75
C TYR A 7 18.80 -18.61 24.53
N LEU A 8 17.98 -17.59 24.79
CA LEU A 8 17.49 -16.65 23.79
C LEU A 8 18.65 -15.76 23.33
N TYR A 9 19.14 -16.00 22.12
CA TYR A 9 20.23 -15.25 21.50
C TYR A 9 19.76 -13.92 20.91
N HIS A 10 18.64 -13.95 20.18
CA HIS A 10 18.01 -12.74 19.69
C HIS A 10 16.49 -12.89 19.60
N ASP A 11 15.79 -11.80 19.91
CA ASP A 11 14.33 -11.72 19.86
C ASP A 11 13.80 -11.34 18.47
N LEU A 12 14.55 -11.68 17.41
CA LEU A 12 14.15 -11.38 16.04
C LEU A 12 12.92 -12.18 15.60
N PHE A 13 12.59 -13.31 16.25
CA PHE A 13 11.44 -14.16 15.89
C PHE A 13 10.25 -14.08 16.83
N GLY A 14 10.40 -13.51 18.04
CA GLY A 14 9.29 -13.28 18.97
C GLY A 14 8.11 -12.50 18.36
N TYR A 15 8.41 -11.75 17.30
CA TYR A 15 7.48 -10.85 16.65
C TYR A 15 7.10 -11.26 15.21
N LEU A 16 7.80 -12.24 14.63
CA LEU A 16 7.60 -12.69 13.25
C LEU A 16 6.42 -13.65 13.06
N LEU A 17 5.97 -14.25 14.15
CA LEU A 17 5.00 -15.35 14.14
C LEU A 17 3.61 -14.94 14.66
N GLU A 18 3.30 -13.63 14.76
CA GLU A 18 2.07 -13.16 15.45
C GLU A 18 1.88 -13.90 16.78
N MET A 19 2.98 -14.04 17.55
CA MET A 19 3.04 -15.06 18.59
C MET A 19 1.91 -14.88 19.58
N SER A 20 1.15 -15.96 19.78
CA SER A 20 0.27 -16.08 20.94
C SER A 20 1.10 -15.76 22.18
N LEU A 21 0.46 -15.11 23.16
CA LEU A 21 1.09 -14.74 24.42
C LEU A 21 1.87 -15.93 25.04
N ASP A 22 1.38 -17.15 24.81
CA ASP A 22 1.96 -18.41 25.27
C ASP A 22 3.36 -18.68 24.71
N LEU A 23 3.57 -18.47 23.41
CA LEU A 23 4.88 -18.69 22.77
C LEU A 23 5.92 -17.67 23.25
N LYS A 24 5.48 -16.47 23.65
CA LYS A 24 6.38 -15.48 24.24
C LYS A 24 6.74 -15.83 25.69
N LEU A 25 5.77 -16.22 26.50
CA LEU A 25 6.03 -16.69 27.86
C LEU A 25 7.02 -17.86 27.84
N LEU A 26 6.94 -18.71 26.82
CA LEU A 26 7.94 -19.75 26.55
C LEU A 26 9.35 -19.19 26.27
N LEU A 27 9.50 -18.20 25.38
CA LEU A 27 10.82 -17.61 25.07
C LEU A 27 11.44 -16.86 26.26
N ASP A 28 10.61 -16.21 27.08
CA ASP A 28 11.06 -15.48 28.29
C ASP A 28 11.76 -16.46 29.28
N GLU A 29 11.37 -17.74 29.31
CA GLU A 29 12.03 -18.76 30.14
C GLU A 29 13.48 -19.04 29.69
N PHE A 30 13.82 -18.75 28.43
CA PHE A 30 15.18 -18.90 27.89
C PHE A 30 16.02 -17.63 27.96
N GLU A 31 15.58 -16.54 28.61
CA GLU A 31 16.40 -15.32 28.83
C GLU A 31 17.73 -15.65 29.54
N SER A 32 17.77 -16.74 30.29
CA SER A 32 18.99 -17.34 30.82
C SER A 32 19.11 -18.80 30.37
N PRO A 33 20.33 -19.36 30.25
CA PRO A 33 20.50 -20.75 29.82
C PRO A 33 19.66 -21.75 30.63
N ARG A 34 18.75 -22.47 29.99
CA ARG A 34 17.86 -23.49 30.58
C ARG A 34 17.87 -24.78 29.78
N CYS A 35 17.60 -25.92 30.42
CA CYS A 35 17.32 -27.15 29.69
C CYS A 35 15.86 -27.19 29.25
N LEU A 36 15.54 -27.82 28.11
CA LEU A 36 14.14 -27.98 27.66
C LEU A 36 13.24 -28.63 28.72
N ASP A 37 13.75 -29.68 29.39
CA ASP A 37 13.05 -30.36 30.48
C ASP A 37 12.77 -29.47 31.71
N GLU A 38 13.43 -28.33 31.86
CA GLU A 38 13.26 -27.38 32.99
C GLU A 38 12.15 -26.35 32.72
N VAL A 39 11.84 -26.08 31.44
CA VAL A 39 10.91 -25.01 31.02
C VAL A 39 9.45 -25.49 31.01
N GLY A 40 9.21 -26.80 31.02
CA GLY A 40 7.90 -27.42 31.25
C GLY A 40 6.94 -27.36 30.05
N HIS A 41 6.26 -28.46 29.76
CA HIS A 41 5.25 -28.59 28.68
C HIS A 41 3.92 -27.84 28.96
N GLU A 42 3.85 -26.90 29.91
CA GLU A 42 2.59 -26.28 30.32
C GLU A 42 2.05 -25.28 29.28
N LEU A 43 2.90 -24.76 28.39
CA LEU A 43 2.54 -23.88 27.28
C LEU A 43 2.65 -24.68 25.97
N ALA A 44 1.52 -25.05 25.38
CA ALA A 44 1.39 -25.79 24.12
C ALA A 44 2.10 -27.18 24.07
N PRO A 45 1.72 -28.14 24.93
CA PRO A 45 2.38 -29.45 25.07
C PRO A 45 2.46 -30.27 23.77
N GLU A 46 1.51 -30.08 22.86
CA GLU A 46 1.36 -30.86 21.63
C GLU A 46 2.33 -30.42 20.51
N VAL A 47 2.85 -29.19 20.58
CA VAL A 47 3.72 -28.59 19.54
C VAL A 47 5.03 -28.01 20.12
N PHE A 48 5.28 -28.17 21.42
CA PHE A 48 6.41 -27.58 22.14
C PHE A 48 7.77 -27.87 21.48
N ASP A 49 8.03 -29.13 21.16
CA ASP A 49 9.31 -29.54 20.55
C ASP A 49 9.47 -28.96 19.14
N GLU A 50 8.40 -28.96 18.32
CA GLU A 50 8.41 -28.39 16.96
C GLU A 50 8.65 -26.87 16.98
N VAL A 51 8.06 -26.18 17.95
CA VAL A 51 8.22 -24.74 18.17
C VAL A 51 9.65 -24.41 18.58
N VAL A 52 10.20 -25.15 19.54
CA VAL A 52 11.59 -24.97 20.00
C VAL A 52 12.57 -25.28 18.88
N ASP A 53 12.38 -26.37 18.15
CA ASP A 53 13.22 -26.74 17.00
C ASP A 53 13.20 -25.66 15.93
N THR A 54 12.02 -25.07 15.66
CA THR A 54 11.86 -23.90 14.78
C THR A 54 12.71 -22.72 15.28
N PHE A 55 12.66 -22.41 16.58
CA PHE A 55 13.50 -21.34 17.16
C PHE A 55 15.00 -21.65 17.12
N ILE A 56 15.42 -22.91 17.21
CA ILE A 56 16.84 -23.31 17.08
C ILE A 56 17.29 -23.22 15.61
N GLU A 57 16.48 -23.74 14.68
CA GLU A 57 16.74 -23.67 13.23
C GLU A 57 16.95 -22.22 12.77
N HIS A 58 16.21 -21.32 13.40
CA HIS A 58 16.23 -19.89 13.15
C HIS A 58 17.20 -19.09 14.05
N ASP A 59 18.11 -19.75 14.77
CA ASP A 59 19.11 -19.16 15.69
C ASP A 59 18.51 -18.23 16.78
N CYS A 60 17.24 -18.38 17.13
CA CYS A 60 16.63 -17.62 18.22
C CYS A 60 17.05 -18.20 19.56
N LEU A 61 17.06 -19.52 19.66
CA LEU A 61 17.58 -20.27 20.78
C LEU A 61 18.93 -20.87 20.39
N LEU A 62 19.97 -20.57 21.16
CA LEU A 62 21.31 -21.11 20.95
C LEU A 62 21.77 -21.97 22.13
N PRO A 63 22.60 -23.00 21.88
CA PRO A 63 23.30 -23.72 22.93
C PRO A 63 24.19 -22.80 23.76
N ALA A 64 24.16 -22.96 25.08
CA ALA A 64 25.01 -22.21 25.99
C ALA A 64 26.49 -22.47 25.68
N GLY A 65 27.23 -21.40 25.35
CA GLY A 65 28.62 -21.48 24.90
C GLY A 65 28.79 -21.64 23.39
N ALA A 66 27.71 -21.51 22.61
CA ALA A 66 27.81 -21.34 21.16
C ALA A 66 28.66 -20.11 20.82
N ASP A 67 29.50 -20.24 19.79
CA ASP A 67 30.22 -19.11 19.21
C ASP A 67 29.28 -18.34 18.28
N GLU A 68 28.51 -17.44 18.89
CA GLU A 68 27.54 -16.55 18.23
C GLU A 68 28.13 -15.86 17.00
N TRP A 69 29.37 -15.39 17.12
CA TRP A 69 30.07 -14.65 16.09
C TRP A 69 30.39 -15.54 14.89
N ARG A 70 30.90 -16.75 15.14
CA ARG A 70 31.20 -17.71 14.08
C ARG A 70 29.95 -18.13 13.31
N ARG A 71 28.80 -18.26 13.98
CA ARG A 71 27.54 -18.58 13.31
C ARG A 71 27.12 -17.45 12.37
N LEU A 72 27.16 -16.18 12.83
CA LEU A 72 26.81 -15.03 11.99
C LEU A 72 27.69 -14.90 10.74
N VAL A 73 28.97 -15.25 10.84
CA VAL A 73 29.92 -15.19 9.71
C VAL A 73 29.47 -16.05 8.52
N GLU A 74 28.84 -17.20 8.78
CA GLU A 74 28.34 -18.10 7.74
C GLU A 74 26.95 -17.70 7.19
N ARG A 75 26.27 -16.73 7.82
CA ARG A 75 24.93 -16.30 7.42
C ARG A 75 24.95 -15.22 6.33
N ILE A 76 23.80 -14.96 5.74
CA ILE A 76 23.59 -13.99 4.65
C ILE A 76 22.74 -12.84 5.19
N PRO A 77 23.27 -11.60 5.23
CA PRO A 77 22.49 -10.44 5.60
C PRO A 77 21.55 -10.06 4.45
N TRP A 78 20.27 -9.98 4.77
CA TRP A 78 19.21 -9.52 3.89
C TRP A 78 18.82 -8.12 4.26
N LYS A 79 18.61 -7.32 3.25
CA LYS A 79 18.38 -5.91 3.38
C LYS A 79 16.85 -5.72 3.44
N SER A 80 16.30 -5.36 4.60
CA SER A 80 14.86 -5.10 4.87
C SER A 80 14.13 -4.19 3.85
N PRO A 81 12.90 -4.48 3.41
CA PRO A 81 12.21 -3.74 2.34
C PRO A 81 11.63 -2.35 2.70
N TRP A 82 11.55 -1.94 3.98
CA TRP A 82 11.00 -0.64 4.43
C TRP A 82 12.04 0.49 4.49
N ARG A 83 12.90 0.58 3.47
CA ARG A 83 13.94 1.61 3.39
C ARG A 83 14.05 2.21 2.01
N VAL A 84 14.73 3.34 1.95
CA VAL A 84 15.31 3.91 0.73
C VAL A 84 16.73 4.36 1.07
N ALA A 85 17.71 4.04 0.22
CA ALA A 85 19.09 4.50 0.40
C ALA A 85 19.51 5.41 -0.75
N LEU A 86 20.31 6.43 -0.48
CA LEU A 86 20.97 7.27 -1.47
C LEU A 86 22.47 7.24 -1.23
N HIS A 87 23.24 6.84 -2.25
CA HIS A 87 24.69 6.83 -2.19
C HIS A 87 25.27 8.15 -2.73
N VAL A 88 26.03 8.86 -1.88
CA VAL A 88 26.69 10.12 -2.25
C VAL A 88 28.17 10.02 -1.92
N GLY A 89 29.00 9.78 -2.94
CA GLY A 89 30.43 9.53 -2.75
C GLY A 89 30.69 8.34 -1.82
N SER A 90 31.38 8.60 -0.70
CA SER A 90 31.71 7.60 0.32
C SER A 90 30.63 7.41 1.40
N GLU A 91 29.51 8.13 1.32
CA GLU A 91 28.43 8.07 2.29
C GLU A 91 27.21 7.34 1.72
N THR A 92 26.44 6.73 2.62
CA THR A 92 25.11 6.18 2.32
C THR A 92 24.10 6.84 3.24
N HIS A 93 23.13 7.56 2.68
CA HIS A 93 22.02 8.15 3.43
C HIS A 93 20.83 7.23 3.37
N LEU A 94 20.34 6.78 4.53
CA LEU A 94 19.18 5.91 4.66
C LEU A 94 17.98 6.70 5.18
N ALA A 95 16.82 6.47 4.59
CA ALA A 95 15.53 6.76 5.18
C ALA A 95 14.85 5.45 5.53
N VAL A 96 14.40 5.30 6.77
CA VAL A 96 13.70 4.11 7.29
C VAL A 96 12.44 4.49 8.03
N GLY A 97 11.38 3.68 7.89
CA GLY A 97 10.06 3.97 8.44
C GLY A 97 9.43 2.74 9.05
N ARG A 98 8.75 2.93 10.20
CA ARG A 98 8.09 1.84 10.91
C ARG A 98 6.61 1.66 10.59
N SER A 99 5.88 2.76 10.56
CA SER A 99 4.49 2.82 10.14
C SER A 99 4.18 4.19 9.54
N PRO A 100 3.10 4.33 8.76
CA PRO A 100 2.61 5.63 8.30
C PRO A 100 2.41 6.66 9.43
N GLU A 101 2.15 6.21 10.65
CA GLU A 101 1.98 7.03 11.87
C GLU A 101 3.31 7.66 12.36
N HIS A 102 4.44 6.97 12.14
CA HIS A 102 5.74 7.40 12.69
C HIS A 102 6.56 8.16 11.65
N PRO A 103 7.20 9.29 12.00
CA PRO A 103 8.02 10.04 11.06
C PRO A 103 9.23 9.21 10.58
N PRO A 104 9.65 9.36 9.31
CA PRO A 104 10.86 8.72 8.80
C PRO A 104 12.09 9.04 9.66
N ARG A 105 12.84 8.00 10.03
CA ARG A 105 14.17 8.14 10.64
C ARG A 105 15.21 8.17 9.55
N HIS A 106 16.26 8.96 9.77
CA HIS A 106 17.34 9.12 8.81
C HIS A 106 18.67 8.77 9.44
N LEU A 107 19.46 7.97 8.73
CA LEU A 107 20.80 7.57 9.14
C LEU A 107 21.79 7.95 8.04
N THR A 108 22.97 8.41 8.43
CA THR A 108 24.09 8.60 7.50
C THR A 108 25.17 7.58 7.86
N LEU A 109 25.39 6.61 6.98
CA LEU A 109 26.46 5.64 7.12
C LEU A 109 27.72 6.21 6.46
N THR A 110 28.85 6.10 7.16
CA THR A 110 30.16 6.57 6.68
C THR A 110 31.21 5.47 6.86
N GLY A 111 32.35 5.61 6.18
CA GLY A 111 33.49 4.71 6.34
C GLY A 111 33.14 3.22 6.12
N LEU A 112 33.49 2.37 7.11
CA LEU A 112 33.22 0.93 7.04
C LEU A 112 31.73 0.61 6.92
N ALA A 113 30.86 1.35 7.63
CA ALA A 113 29.41 1.11 7.60
C ALA A 113 28.81 1.35 6.20
N SER A 114 29.23 2.41 5.49
CA SER A 114 28.77 2.64 4.11
C SER A 114 29.25 1.56 3.15
N ARG A 115 30.51 1.10 3.29
CA ARG A 115 31.08 0.03 2.46
C ARG A 115 30.39 -1.31 2.72
N LEU A 116 30.24 -1.70 3.99
CA LEU A 116 29.50 -2.89 4.40
C LEU A 116 28.10 -2.87 3.79
N TRP A 117 27.38 -1.76 3.91
CA TRP A 117 26.05 -1.61 3.35
C TRP A 117 25.99 -1.82 1.83
N LYS A 118 26.97 -1.28 1.08
CA LYS A 118 27.04 -1.42 -0.39
C LYS A 118 27.34 -2.87 -0.82
N LEU A 119 27.99 -3.66 0.03
CA LEU A 119 28.32 -5.06 -0.23
C LEU A 119 27.20 -6.03 0.15
N ILE A 120 26.23 -5.62 0.97
CA ILE A 120 25.05 -6.44 1.26
C ILE A 120 24.14 -6.43 0.03
N ASP A 121 24.02 -7.60 -0.61
CA ASP A 121 23.25 -7.82 -1.84
C ASP A 121 22.21 -8.94 -1.71
N ASP A 122 21.93 -9.39 -0.49
CA ASP A 122 21.06 -10.53 -0.15
C ASP A 122 21.55 -11.89 -0.67
N GLU A 123 22.78 -11.98 -1.19
CA GLU A 123 23.35 -13.19 -1.79
C GLU A 123 24.63 -13.66 -1.08
N ARG A 124 25.53 -12.73 -0.73
CA ARG A 124 26.82 -13.06 -0.11
C ARG A 124 26.70 -13.35 1.39
N SER A 125 27.47 -14.32 1.86
CA SER A 125 27.66 -14.53 3.30
C SER A 125 28.44 -13.38 3.94
N VAL A 126 28.30 -13.22 5.26
CA VAL A 126 29.08 -12.24 6.04
C VAL A 126 30.58 -12.48 5.86
N GLU A 127 31.04 -13.73 5.80
CA GLU A 127 32.43 -14.08 5.53
C GLU A 127 32.92 -13.51 4.19
N SER A 128 32.16 -13.76 3.11
CA SER A 128 32.50 -13.27 1.78
C SER A 128 32.53 -11.73 1.72
N ILE A 129 31.66 -11.08 2.49
CA ILE A 129 31.65 -9.61 2.62
C ILE A 129 32.87 -9.11 3.39
N ILE A 130 33.26 -9.78 4.49
CA ILE A 130 34.47 -9.45 5.26
C ILE A 130 35.71 -9.56 4.38
N ASP A 131 35.86 -10.65 3.64
CA ASP A 131 37.01 -10.86 2.76
C ASP A 131 37.08 -9.76 1.68
N ALA A 132 35.95 -9.39 1.07
CA ALA A 132 35.88 -8.28 0.13
C ALA A 132 36.29 -6.93 0.75
N LEU A 133 35.90 -6.66 2.01
CA LEU A 133 36.29 -5.45 2.73
C LEU A 133 37.78 -5.42 3.06
N VAL A 134 38.40 -6.58 3.35
CA VAL A 134 39.84 -6.70 3.58
C VAL A 134 40.61 -6.41 2.29
N ASP A 135 40.15 -6.97 1.17
CA ASP A 135 40.76 -6.77 -0.14
C ASP A 135 40.71 -5.29 -0.58
N GLU A 136 39.59 -4.60 -0.37
CA GLU A 136 39.46 -3.16 -0.67
C GLU A 136 40.40 -2.27 0.17
N ASN A 137 40.78 -2.69 1.38
CA ASN A 137 41.70 -1.93 2.24
C ASN A 137 43.18 -2.20 1.91
N SER A 138 43.46 -3.21 1.09
CA SER A 138 44.83 -3.53 0.68
C SER A 138 45.38 -2.47 -0.28
N PRO A 139 46.59 -1.91 -0.04
CA PRO A 139 47.15 -0.88 -0.92
C PRO A 139 47.40 -1.44 -2.33
N PRO A 140 47.01 -0.71 -3.40
CA PRO A 140 47.21 -1.18 -4.77
C PRO A 140 48.71 -1.26 -5.08
N GLY A 141 49.25 -2.48 -5.23
CA GLY A 141 50.61 -2.72 -5.75
C GLY A 141 51.56 -3.59 -4.91
N MET A 142 51.11 -4.31 -3.88
CA MET A 142 51.99 -5.22 -3.09
C MET A 142 52.18 -6.63 -3.68
N ALA A 143 51.74 -6.89 -4.93
CA ALA A 143 51.85 -8.21 -5.55
C ALA A 143 53.15 -8.47 -6.35
N GLU A 144 54.05 -7.49 -6.49
CA GLU A 144 55.33 -7.73 -7.19
C GLU A 144 56.56 -7.34 -6.36
N SER A 145 57.21 -8.39 -5.84
CA SER A 145 58.66 -8.55 -5.64
C SER A 145 59.46 -7.34 -5.16
N ARG A 146 59.83 -7.36 -3.88
CA ARG A 146 61.07 -6.72 -3.40
C ARG A 146 61.93 -7.69 -2.59
N VAL A 147 62.83 -8.39 -3.27
CA VAL A 147 64.11 -8.77 -2.67
C VAL A 147 64.89 -7.48 -2.46
N ASN A 148 65.03 -7.02 -1.21
CA ASN A 148 65.91 -5.91 -0.88
C ASN A 148 67.09 -6.40 -0.01
N PRO A 149 68.34 -6.33 -0.50
CA PRO A 149 69.51 -6.75 0.25
C PRO A 149 70.05 -5.57 1.05
N LYS A 150 69.53 -5.34 2.25
CA LYS A 150 70.21 -4.63 3.34
C LYS A 150 69.34 -4.68 4.60
N GLY A 151 69.79 -5.46 5.56
CA GLY A 151 69.18 -5.58 6.87
C GLY A 151 69.15 -4.24 7.60
N CYS A 152 67.96 -3.67 7.71
CA CYS A 152 67.58 -2.75 8.77
C CYS A 152 66.05 -2.83 8.86
N ALA A 153 65.55 -3.72 9.72
CA ALA A 153 64.13 -3.96 9.93
C ALA A 153 63.52 -2.79 10.72
N GLN A 154 62.80 -1.92 10.04
CA GLN A 154 61.63 -1.26 10.61
C GLN A 154 60.41 -1.95 10.01
N GLU A 155 60.06 -3.09 10.60
CA GLU A 155 58.83 -3.82 10.28
C GLU A 155 57.66 -3.07 10.93
N ALA A 156 57.03 -2.17 10.18
CA ALA A 156 55.63 -1.84 10.44
C ALA A 156 54.83 -3.11 10.15
N HIS A 157 54.59 -3.91 11.21
CA HIS A 157 53.76 -5.11 11.21
C HIS A 157 52.30 -4.75 10.84
N ASN A 158 51.99 -4.67 9.55
CA ASN A 158 50.64 -4.95 9.08
C ASN A 158 50.51 -6.47 9.04
N ASN A 159 50.12 -7.07 10.17
CA ASN A 159 49.77 -8.48 10.20
C ASN A 159 48.38 -8.64 9.55
N PRO A 160 48.27 -9.25 8.35
CA PRO A 160 46.99 -9.38 7.63
C PRO A 160 45.92 -10.10 8.46
N ASP A 161 46.32 -11.06 9.30
CA ASP A 161 45.39 -11.77 10.19
C ASP A 161 44.78 -10.82 11.22
N ARG A 162 45.57 -9.87 11.73
CA ARG A 162 45.10 -8.87 12.70
C ARG A 162 44.16 -7.85 12.08
N GLU A 163 44.39 -7.49 10.82
CA GLU A 163 43.54 -6.58 10.06
C GLU A 163 42.19 -7.23 9.74
N ARG A 164 42.18 -8.48 9.25
CA ARG A 164 40.96 -9.27 9.04
C ARG A 164 40.16 -9.40 10.33
N SER A 165 40.78 -9.80 11.44
CA SER A 165 40.09 -9.92 12.73
C SER A 165 39.50 -8.59 13.24
N ASN A 166 40.10 -7.44 12.90
CA ASN A 166 39.56 -6.13 13.28
C ASN A 166 38.33 -5.76 12.42
N ILE A 167 38.41 -5.97 11.10
CA ILE A 167 37.28 -5.73 10.19
C ILE A 167 36.12 -6.66 10.55
N GLU A 168 36.38 -7.95 10.75
CA GLU A 168 35.41 -8.95 11.18
C GLU A 168 34.65 -8.50 12.43
N ARG A 169 35.36 -8.11 13.50
CA ARG A 169 34.72 -7.63 14.74
C ARG A 169 33.81 -6.42 14.51
N GLN A 170 34.27 -5.44 13.70
CA GLN A 170 33.49 -4.25 13.41
C GLN A 170 32.26 -4.56 12.56
N VAL A 171 32.40 -5.42 11.53
CA VAL A 171 31.30 -5.86 10.68
C VAL A 171 30.23 -6.56 11.52
N LEU A 172 30.64 -7.50 12.37
CA LEU A 172 29.70 -8.24 13.19
C LEU A 172 28.99 -7.36 14.23
N THR A 173 29.70 -6.37 14.80
CA THR A 173 29.09 -5.37 15.69
C THR A 173 28.02 -4.56 14.95
N LEU A 174 28.33 -4.06 13.74
CA LEU A 174 27.37 -3.31 12.92
C LEU A 174 26.16 -4.16 12.53
N LEU A 175 26.37 -5.41 12.13
CA LEU A 175 25.26 -6.31 11.78
C LEU A 175 24.37 -6.59 13.00
N SER A 176 24.95 -6.80 14.19
CA SER A 176 24.17 -6.95 15.42
C SER A 176 23.31 -5.71 15.72
N GLU A 177 23.85 -4.50 15.55
CA GLU A 177 23.08 -3.26 15.70
C GLU A 177 21.96 -3.11 14.65
N TRP A 178 22.24 -3.50 13.40
CA TRP A 178 21.31 -3.36 12.29
C TRP A 178 20.19 -4.39 12.31
N THR A 179 20.43 -5.58 12.85
CA THR A 179 19.43 -6.63 12.98
C THR A 179 18.54 -6.45 14.20
N HIS A 180 19.04 -5.74 15.22
CA HIS A 180 18.33 -5.47 16.46
C HIS A 180 16.93 -4.85 16.23
N SER A 181 15.95 -5.21 17.06
CA SER A 181 14.54 -4.77 16.98
C SER A 181 14.36 -3.24 17.00
N GLU A 182 15.36 -2.50 17.47
CA GLU A 182 15.40 -1.04 17.43
C GLU A 182 15.62 -0.45 16.03
N GLN A 183 16.33 -1.15 15.15
CA GLN A 183 16.68 -0.65 13.82
C GLN A 183 16.07 -1.52 12.71
N GLN A 184 16.30 -2.84 12.78
CA GLN A 184 15.87 -3.81 11.77
C GLN A 184 16.23 -3.39 10.33
N LEU A 185 17.41 -2.79 10.12
CA LEU A 185 17.89 -2.41 8.78
C LEU A 185 18.20 -3.62 7.91
N THR A 186 18.60 -4.72 8.57
CA THR A 186 18.91 -6.01 7.94
C THR A 186 18.27 -7.15 8.71
N ARG A 187 18.05 -8.28 8.03
CA ARG A 187 17.66 -9.59 8.58
C ARG A 187 18.81 -10.56 8.30
N ILE A 188 18.97 -11.60 9.11
CA ILE A 188 20.02 -12.62 8.88
C ILE A 188 19.34 -13.91 8.44
N HIS A 189 19.89 -14.57 7.42
CA HIS A 189 19.32 -15.79 6.87
C HIS A 189 20.38 -16.85 6.53
N SER A 190 19.98 -18.11 6.48
CA SER A 190 20.85 -19.26 6.17
C SER A 190 21.06 -19.48 4.66
N VAL A 191 20.12 -19.04 3.83
CA VAL A 191 20.16 -19.18 2.36
C VAL A 191 20.00 -17.83 1.64
N PRO A 192 20.59 -17.70 0.44
CA PRO A 192 20.52 -16.47 -0.34
C PRO A 192 19.11 -16.18 -0.85
N ARG A 193 18.82 -14.92 -1.16
CA ARG A 193 17.50 -14.52 -1.69
C ARG A 193 17.15 -15.20 -2.99
N SER A 194 18.14 -15.48 -3.85
CA SER A 194 17.96 -16.24 -5.08
C SER A 194 17.36 -17.65 -4.89
N PHE A 195 17.46 -18.24 -3.70
CA PHE A 195 16.80 -19.49 -3.36
C PHE A 195 15.26 -19.40 -3.48
N TYR A 196 14.70 -18.22 -3.21
CA TYR A 196 13.25 -17.96 -3.24
C TYR A 196 12.77 -17.37 -4.57
N LYS A 197 13.49 -17.58 -5.68
CA LYS A 197 13.02 -17.11 -7.00
C LYS A 197 11.72 -17.79 -7.45
N SER A 198 11.51 -19.04 -7.05
CA SER A 198 10.32 -19.85 -7.39
C SER A 198 9.44 -20.19 -6.19
N LEU A 199 9.77 -19.67 -5.00
CA LEU A 199 9.07 -19.92 -3.74
C LEU A 199 8.85 -18.58 -3.05
N ALA A 200 7.72 -18.37 -2.38
CA ALA A 200 7.59 -17.19 -1.55
C ALA A 200 8.59 -17.27 -0.39
N PRO A 201 9.39 -16.21 -0.13
CA PRO A 201 10.19 -16.18 1.08
C PRO A 201 9.27 -16.21 2.30
N PRO A 202 9.74 -16.74 3.44
CA PRO A 202 8.99 -16.68 4.69
C PRO A 202 8.41 -15.28 4.93
N PRO A 203 7.16 -15.15 5.42
CA PRO A 203 6.49 -13.85 5.60
C PRO A 203 7.36 -12.84 6.36
N TYR A 204 8.15 -13.33 7.31
CA TYR A 204 9.07 -12.50 8.06
C TYR A 204 10.20 -11.88 7.26
N LEU A 205 10.68 -12.51 6.19
CA LEU A 205 11.68 -11.94 5.29
C LEU A 205 11.03 -11.04 4.23
N ALA A 206 9.77 -11.32 3.89
CA ALA A 206 8.98 -10.58 2.91
C ALA A 206 8.31 -9.33 3.47
N SER A 207 8.09 -9.26 4.78
CA SER A 207 7.29 -8.22 5.43
C SER A 207 7.80 -6.84 5.05
N SER A 208 6.89 -5.99 4.57
CA SER A 208 7.14 -4.63 4.10
C SER A 208 7.23 -3.59 5.21
N MET A 209 7.11 -4.01 6.47
CA MET A 209 7.12 -3.16 7.66
C MET A 209 8.08 -3.75 8.71
N PRO A 210 8.80 -2.93 9.48
CA PRO A 210 9.47 -3.43 10.67
C PRO A 210 8.43 -3.80 11.71
N PHE A 211 8.79 -4.76 12.51
CA PHE A 211 7.98 -5.29 13.58
C PHE A 211 8.02 -4.31 14.78
N ALA A 212 6.87 -3.99 15.38
CA ALA A 212 6.77 -3.07 16.52
C ALA A 212 7.32 -3.71 17.82
N ARG A 213 7.35 -2.98 18.93
CA ARG A 213 7.77 -3.56 20.23
C ARG A 213 6.58 -4.16 20.96
N LEU A 214 6.78 -5.23 21.72
CA LEU A 214 5.69 -5.88 22.48
C LEU A 214 4.92 -4.92 23.40
N GLY A 215 5.62 -4.03 24.11
CA GLY A 215 4.98 -3.04 25.00
C GLY A 215 4.09 -2.03 24.26
N GLU A 216 4.34 -1.80 22.97
CA GLU A 216 3.51 -0.96 22.10
C GLU A 216 2.25 -1.74 21.67
N VAL A 217 2.38 -3.03 21.33
CA VAL A 217 1.25 -3.93 20.99
C VAL A 217 0.31 -4.14 22.16
N ALA A 218 0.82 -4.33 23.37
CA ALA A 218 -0.01 -4.50 24.55
C ALA A 218 -0.88 -3.25 24.82
N ALA A 219 -0.40 -2.06 24.46
CA ALA A 219 -1.16 -0.81 24.54
C ALA A 219 -2.16 -0.67 23.38
N GLU A 220 -1.79 -1.04 22.16
CA GLU A 220 -2.68 -1.05 20.98
C GLU A 220 -3.81 -2.09 21.09
N MET A 221 -3.52 -3.32 21.51
CA MET A 221 -4.55 -4.36 21.73
C MET A 221 -5.50 -3.96 22.85
N ALA A 222 -5.01 -3.31 23.91
CA ALA A 222 -5.86 -2.77 24.97
C ALA A 222 -6.79 -1.64 24.47
N SER A 223 -6.40 -0.89 23.43
CA SER A 223 -7.27 0.10 22.79
C SER A 223 -8.25 -0.51 21.79
N VAL A 224 -7.84 -1.55 21.05
CA VAL A 224 -8.68 -2.25 20.06
C VAL A 224 -9.82 -3.03 20.71
N VAL A 225 -9.60 -3.66 21.87
CA VAL A 225 -10.66 -4.36 22.63
C VAL A 225 -11.74 -3.40 23.15
N GLY A 226 -11.47 -2.08 23.19
CA GLY A 226 -12.45 -1.04 23.54
C GLY A 226 -13.18 -0.41 22.35
N ALA A 227 -12.76 -0.67 21.11
CA ALA A 227 -13.29 -0.06 19.89
C ALA A 227 -14.36 -0.95 19.24
N SER A 228 -15.44 -1.28 19.97
CA SER A 228 -16.57 -2.02 19.39
C SER A 228 -17.67 -1.08 18.88
N GLU A 229 -18.25 -1.44 17.74
CA GLU A 229 -19.52 -0.98 17.13
C GLU A 229 -19.66 0.49 16.68
N ARG A 230 -18.87 1.44 17.19
CA ARG A 230 -19.08 2.88 16.86
C ARG A 230 -18.40 3.39 15.58
N GLU A 231 -17.36 2.75 15.08
CA GLU A 231 -16.51 3.35 14.02
C GLU A 231 -17.01 3.13 12.59
N LEU A 232 -17.90 2.15 12.35
CA LEU A 232 -18.53 1.96 11.03
C LEU A 232 -19.68 2.96 10.75
N LEU A 233 -20.09 3.73 11.77
CA LEU A 233 -21.34 4.51 11.74
C LEU A 233 -21.17 6.02 11.60
N ASP A 234 -19.95 6.58 11.52
CA ASP A 234 -19.79 8.04 11.45
C ASP A 234 -18.79 8.59 10.42
N LEU A 235 -18.84 8.03 9.20
CA LEU A 235 -18.23 8.65 8.01
C LEU A 235 -18.75 10.09 7.79
N GLU A 236 -20.02 10.33 8.10
CA GLU A 236 -20.66 11.64 7.96
C GLU A 236 -20.04 12.68 8.90
N GLU A 237 -19.80 12.36 10.18
CA GLU A 237 -19.06 13.23 11.10
C GLU A 237 -17.61 13.46 10.65
N TYR A 238 -16.94 12.44 10.08
CA TYR A 238 -15.58 12.61 9.54
C TYR A 238 -15.52 13.59 8.36
N HIS A 239 -16.39 13.48 7.36
CA HIS A 239 -16.38 14.43 6.24
C HIS A 239 -16.85 15.84 6.63
N GLN A 240 -17.68 15.95 7.67
CA GLN A 240 -18.15 17.23 8.19
C GLN A 240 -17.11 17.93 9.09
N THR A 241 -16.29 17.18 9.83
CA THR A 241 -15.44 17.74 10.90
C THR A 241 -13.97 17.28 10.91
N GLY A 242 -13.65 16.12 10.32
CA GLY A 242 -12.33 15.48 10.35
C GLY A 242 -11.32 15.97 9.31
N ILE A 243 -11.79 16.53 8.18
CA ILE A 243 -10.93 17.07 7.12
C ILE A 243 -10.49 18.51 7.48
N THR A 244 -9.25 18.64 7.98
CA THR A 244 -8.69 19.94 8.41
C THR A 244 -7.79 20.59 7.36
N ASN A 245 -7.15 19.80 6.49
CA ASN A 245 -6.37 20.27 5.34
C ASN A 245 -6.55 19.35 4.14
N ALA A 246 -7.32 19.79 3.15
CA ALA A 246 -7.68 19.01 1.98
C ALA A 246 -6.46 18.57 1.13
N LEU A 247 -5.41 19.39 1.04
CA LEU A 247 -4.25 19.06 0.20
C LEU A 247 -3.34 18.02 0.86
N GLU A 248 -3.14 18.14 2.18
CA GLU A 248 -2.36 17.15 2.95
C GLU A 248 -3.08 15.80 3.00
N GLN A 249 -4.41 15.77 3.13
CA GLN A 249 -5.19 14.53 3.08
C GLN A 249 -5.00 13.78 1.75
N PHE A 250 -5.08 14.47 0.61
CA PHE A 250 -4.89 13.82 -0.69
C PHE A 250 -3.42 13.50 -1.03
N GLU A 251 -2.44 14.30 -0.61
CA GLU A 251 -1.03 14.01 -0.87
C GLU A 251 -0.46 12.94 0.08
N ASP A 252 -0.97 12.83 1.31
CA ASP A 252 -0.37 11.96 2.36
C ASP A 252 -1.24 10.77 2.77
N VAL A 253 -2.56 10.86 2.59
CA VAL A 253 -3.53 9.86 3.08
C VAL A 253 -4.18 9.07 1.95
N GLU A 254 -4.86 9.76 1.03
CA GLU A 254 -5.63 9.14 -0.05
C GLU A 254 -4.74 8.84 -1.28
N THR A 255 -4.96 7.72 -1.98
CA THR A 255 -4.26 7.43 -3.24
C THR A 255 -5.26 6.94 -4.27
N THR A 256 -5.80 7.87 -5.05
CA THR A 256 -6.68 7.56 -6.19
C THR A 256 -5.88 7.50 -7.50
N LEU A 257 -6.36 6.73 -8.47
CA LEU A 257 -5.74 6.63 -9.78
C LEU A 257 -5.80 7.99 -10.50
N SER A 258 -6.94 8.68 -10.42
CA SER A 258 -7.14 10.04 -10.89
C SER A 258 -6.11 11.02 -10.33
N HIS A 259 -5.79 10.92 -9.03
CA HIS A 259 -4.76 11.76 -8.42
C HIS A 259 -3.35 11.44 -8.95
N LEU A 260 -2.99 10.16 -9.12
CA LEU A 260 -1.66 9.77 -9.64
C LEU A 260 -1.41 10.31 -11.05
N PHE A 261 -2.46 10.46 -11.86
CA PHE A 261 -2.43 10.93 -13.24
C PHE A 261 -2.96 12.37 -13.41
N ARG A 262 -2.89 13.20 -12.35
CA ARG A 262 -3.32 14.60 -12.40
C ARG A 262 -2.47 15.52 -13.28
N VAL A 263 -1.30 15.06 -13.69
CA VAL A 263 -0.40 15.77 -14.60
C VAL A 263 -0.33 15.02 -15.93
N PRO A 264 -0.01 15.70 -17.06
CA PRO A 264 0.26 15.06 -18.33
C PRO A 264 1.18 13.85 -18.19
N HIS A 265 0.75 12.70 -18.71
CA HIS A 265 1.49 11.45 -18.59
C HIS A 265 1.58 10.70 -19.91
N VAL A 266 2.74 10.11 -20.20
CA VAL A 266 2.99 9.39 -21.47
C VAL A 266 2.02 8.22 -21.67
N ALA A 267 1.69 7.48 -20.60
CA ALA A 267 0.70 6.40 -20.65
C ALA A 267 -0.72 6.84 -21.02
N LEU A 268 -1.01 8.15 -20.93
CA LEU A 268 -2.27 8.77 -21.32
C LEU A 268 -2.08 9.65 -22.58
N GLY A 269 -1.05 9.39 -23.39
CA GLY A 269 -0.76 10.14 -24.61
C GLY A 269 -0.40 11.61 -24.36
N GLY A 270 0.17 11.92 -23.20
CA GLY A 270 0.50 13.30 -22.81
C GLY A 270 -0.67 14.11 -22.26
N LEU A 271 -1.81 13.47 -21.97
CA LEU A 271 -2.95 14.07 -21.31
C LEU A 271 -2.94 13.80 -19.79
N THR A 272 -3.68 14.61 -19.04
CA THR A 272 -4.07 14.26 -17.66
C THR A 272 -5.19 13.21 -17.68
N TYR A 273 -5.45 12.58 -16.53
CA TYR A 273 -6.59 11.66 -16.35
C TYR A 273 -7.91 12.30 -16.78
N ALA A 274 -8.22 13.50 -16.28
CA ALA A 274 -9.48 14.19 -16.57
C ALA A 274 -9.63 14.52 -18.06
N GLN A 275 -8.55 14.99 -18.69
CA GLN A 275 -8.51 15.24 -20.13
C GLN A 275 -8.75 13.95 -20.93
N ARG A 276 -8.12 12.84 -20.53
CA ARG A 276 -8.33 11.55 -21.19
C ARG A 276 -9.78 11.07 -21.08
N VAL A 277 -10.40 11.19 -19.91
CA VAL A 277 -11.83 10.85 -19.74
C VAL A 277 -12.70 11.66 -20.70
N VAL A 278 -12.45 12.96 -20.85
CA VAL A 278 -13.18 13.81 -21.80
C VAL A 278 -12.98 13.34 -23.24
N GLU A 279 -11.75 13.01 -23.65
CA GLU A 279 -11.51 12.47 -25.00
C GLU A 279 -12.29 11.18 -25.26
N VAL A 280 -12.30 10.26 -24.30
CA VAL A 280 -13.09 9.01 -24.40
C VAL A 280 -14.58 9.32 -24.51
N PHE A 281 -15.10 10.28 -23.72
CA PHE A 281 -16.50 10.69 -23.83
C PHE A 281 -16.86 11.28 -25.19
N PHE A 282 -15.98 12.06 -25.82
CA PHE A 282 -16.21 12.51 -27.19
C PHE A 282 -16.12 11.34 -28.19
N GLY A 283 -15.15 10.44 -28.04
CA GLY A 283 -14.98 9.24 -28.87
C GLY A 283 -16.20 8.31 -28.83
N MET A 284 -16.81 8.15 -27.66
CA MET A 284 -18.04 7.38 -27.46
C MET A 284 -19.31 8.13 -27.90
N GLY A 285 -19.21 9.41 -28.30
CA GLY A 285 -20.36 10.26 -28.60
C GLY A 285 -21.23 10.58 -27.36
N TRP A 286 -20.64 10.49 -26.17
CA TRP A 286 -21.28 10.91 -24.92
C TRP A 286 -21.41 12.43 -24.88
N LEU A 287 -20.34 13.11 -25.28
CA LEU A 287 -20.30 14.53 -25.55
C LEU A 287 -20.24 14.78 -27.06
N ARG A 288 -20.75 15.93 -27.50
CA ARG A 288 -20.76 16.32 -28.92
C ARG A 288 -20.28 17.75 -29.06
N GLU A 289 -19.36 17.97 -29.99
CA GLU A 289 -18.84 19.30 -30.26
C GLU A 289 -19.97 20.22 -30.73
N GLY A 290 -19.98 21.44 -30.17
CA GLY A 290 -21.01 22.43 -30.48
C GLY A 290 -22.42 22.09 -29.98
N ALA A 291 -22.59 21.13 -29.05
CA ALA A 291 -23.87 20.90 -28.37
C ALA A 291 -24.44 22.21 -27.80
N GLU A 292 -25.76 22.41 -27.93
CA GLU A 292 -26.40 23.70 -27.59
C GLU A 292 -26.35 24.04 -26.11
N HIS A 293 -26.54 23.05 -25.23
CA HIS A 293 -26.34 23.13 -23.79
C HIS A 293 -26.04 21.72 -23.27
N THR A 294 -25.24 21.59 -22.20
CA THR A 294 -25.02 20.32 -21.51
C THR A 294 -24.97 20.52 -20.00
N THR A 295 -25.79 19.78 -19.24
CA THR A 295 -25.77 19.81 -17.76
C THR A 295 -24.96 18.65 -17.21
N ILE A 296 -23.86 18.98 -16.55
CA ILE A 296 -22.90 18.03 -16.01
C ILE A 296 -22.84 18.18 -14.49
N VAL A 297 -22.94 17.05 -13.78
CA VAL A 297 -22.80 16.99 -12.32
C VAL A 297 -21.71 16.02 -11.95
N GLU A 298 -20.79 16.42 -11.09
CA GLU A 298 -19.81 15.56 -10.44
C GLU A 298 -20.20 15.40 -8.97
N VAL A 299 -20.20 14.18 -8.46
CA VAL A 299 -20.39 13.86 -7.05
C VAL A 299 -19.03 13.52 -6.46
N GLY A 300 -18.66 14.22 -5.38
CA GLY A 300 -17.39 14.02 -4.69
C GLY A 300 -16.19 14.49 -5.50
N GLY A 301 -15.94 15.81 -5.55
CA GLY A 301 -14.88 16.36 -6.39
C GLY A 301 -13.46 16.28 -5.80
N GLY A 302 -13.30 15.73 -4.59
CA GLY A 302 -12.05 15.77 -3.84
C GLY A 302 -11.52 17.20 -3.69
N VAL A 303 -10.27 17.46 -4.06
CA VAL A 303 -9.75 18.84 -4.14
C VAL A 303 -10.21 19.60 -5.40
N GLY A 304 -10.89 18.99 -6.37
CA GLY A 304 -11.36 19.64 -7.60
C GLY A 304 -10.33 19.65 -8.74
N ILE A 305 -9.31 18.79 -8.64
CA ILE A 305 -8.28 18.63 -9.69
C ILE A 305 -8.90 18.00 -10.94
N PHE A 306 -9.68 16.93 -10.76
CA PHE A 306 -10.43 16.29 -11.85
C PHE A 306 -11.38 17.30 -12.50
N ALA A 307 -12.28 17.89 -11.71
CA ALA A 307 -13.20 18.95 -12.14
C ALA A 307 -12.53 20.03 -12.99
N SER A 308 -11.38 20.56 -12.53
CA SER A 308 -10.66 21.60 -13.25
C SER A 308 -10.16 21.12 -14.62
N GLY A 309 -9.52 19.95 -14.69
CA GLY A 309 -9.03 19.42 -15.96
C GLY A 309 -10.17 19.05 -16.92
N PHE A 310 -11.28 18.58 -16.37
CA PHE A 310 -12.49 18.23 -17.11
C PHE A 310 -13.11 19.49 -17.75
N VAL A 311 -13.41 20.52 -16.96
CA VAL A 311 -14.00 21.79 -17.43
C VAL A 311 -13.08 22.51 -18.41
N GLU A 312 -11.76 22.50 -18.17
CA GLU A 312 -10.76 23.07 -19.09
C GLU A 312 -10.84 22.41 -20.48
N SER A 313 -10.99 21.08 -20.53
CA SER A 313 -11.12 20.32 -21.78
C SER A 313 -12.42 20.60 -22.54
N LEU A 314 -13.47 21.02 -21.85
CA LEU A 314 -14.78 21.32 -22.45
C LEU A 314 -14.90 22.76 -22.97
N THR A 315 -14.17 23.70 -22.37
CA THR A 315 -14.38 25.15 -22.57
C THR A 315 -14.26 25.59 -24.03
N GLU A 316 -13.40 24.95 -24.82
CA GLU A 316 -13.21 25.27 -26.25
C GLU A 316 -14.03 24.38 -27.20
N ARG A 317 -14.65 23.32 -26.68
CA ARG A 317 -15.30 22.26 -27.48
C ARG A 317 -16.83 22.31 -27.42
N LEU A 318 -17.38 22.75 -26.29
CA LEU A 318 -18.81 22.93 -26.09
C LEU A 318 -19.21 24.39 -26.25
N LYS A 319 -20.38 24.63 -26.86
CA LYS A 319 -20.90 25.99 -27.05
C LYS A 319 -21.41 26.59 -25.74
N ASP A 320 -22.09 25.77 -24.94
CA ASP A 320 -22.61 26.12 -23.62
C ASP A 320 -22.74 24.85 -22.77
N PHE A 321 -22.40 24.93 -21.49
CA PHE A 321 -22.56 23.85 -20.53
C PHE A 321 -22.57 24.41 -19.11
N SER A 322 -23.13 23.63 -18.17
CA SER A 322 -22.99 23.86 -16.74
C SER A 322 -22.29 22.67 -16.09
N TYR A 323 -21.38 22.95 -15.16
CA TYR A 323 -20.66 21.93 -14.39
C TYR A 323 -20.88 22.17 -12.91
N THR A 324 -21.46 21.22 -12.20
CA THR A 324 -21.71 21.34 -10.76
C THR A 324 -21.03 20.23 -10.00
N VAL A 325 -20.13 20.56 -9.09
CA VAL A 325 -19.59 19.61 -8.09
C VAL A 325 -20.52 19.61 -6.88
N VAL A 326 -21.00 18.44 -6.49
CA VAL A 326 -21.78 18.18 -5.26
C VAL A 326 -20.89 17.46 -4.28
N ASP A 327 -20.63 18.07 -3.12
CA ASP A 327 -19.71 17.53 -2.12
C ASP A 327 -20.22 17.81 -0.70
N LEU A 328 -20.10 16.83 0.19
CA LEU A 328 -20.56 16.92 1.58
C LEU A 328 -19.59 17.71 2.46
N SER A 329 -18.29 17.69 2.17
CA SER A 329 -17.26 18.30 3.02
C SER A 329 -17.11 19.81 2.80
N PRO A 330 -17.27 20.65 3.84
CA PRO A 330 -17.08 22.09 3.72
C PRO A 330 -15.67 22.50 3.28
N GLU A 331 -14.63 21.77 3.70
CA GLU A 331 -13.24 22.11 3.38
C GLU A 331 -12.88 21.71 1.94
N LEU A 332 -13.33 20.54 1.48
CA LEU A 332 -13.19 20.14 0.08
C LEU A 332 -13.91 21.13 -0.84
N ARG A 333 -15.15 21.52 -0.50
CA ARG A 333 -15.88 22.56 -1.25
C ARG A 333 -15.13 23.89 -1.33
N ARG A 334 -14.43 24.29 -0.25
CA ARG A 334 -13.63 25.52 -0.25
C ARG A 334 -12.47 25.41 -1.24
N SER A 335 -11.75 24.29 -1.24
CA SER A 335 -10.67 23.98 -2.20
C SER A 335 -11.18 23.94 -3.64
N GLN A 336 -12.30 23.24 -3.89
CA GLN A 336 -12.95 23.14 -5.19
C GLN A 336 -13.37 24.52 -5.71
N THR A 337 -14.01 25.34 -4.87
CA THR A 337 -14.46 26.69 -5.23
C THR A 337 -13.29 27.57 -5.64
N GLN A 338 -12.18 27.54 -4.88
CA GLN A 338 -10.97 28.31 -5.21
C GLN A 338 -10.37 27.87 -6.55
N ARG A 339 -10.28 26.56 -6.78
CA ARG A 339 -9.69 25.98 -8.00
C ARG A 339 -10.55 26.23 -9.24
N LEU A 340 -11.87 26.18 -9.09
CA LEU A 340 -12.84 26.36 -10.18
C LEU A 340 -13.24 27.83 -10.42
N ALA A 341 -12.79 28.77 -9.59
CA ALA A 341 -13.16 30.19 -9.70
C ALA A 341 -12.86 30.84 -11.07
N ARG A 342 -11.92 30.27 -11.82
CA ARG A 342 -11.58 30.71 -13.19
C ARG A 342 -12.58 30.28 -14.27
N PHE A 343 -13.53 29.42 -13.93
CA PHE A 343 -14.49 28.83 -14.86
C PHE A 343 -15.92 29.29 -14.51
N PRO A 344 -16.50 30.24 -15.26
CA PRO A 344 -17.82 30.80 -14.92
C PRO A 344 -18.98 29.81 -15.03
N MET A 345 -18.79 28.72 -15.79
CA MET A 345 -19.75 27.62 -15.93
C MET A 345 -19.69 26.59 -14.79
N ALA A 346 -18.63 26.63 -13.97
CA ALA A 346 -18.42 25.69 -12.89
C ALA A 346 -18.96 26.22 -11.56
N ASN A 347 -19.66 25.36 -10.82
CA ASN A 347 -20.25 25.67 -9.53
C ASN A 347 -19.96 24.55 -8.54
N VAL A 348 -19.94 24.88 -7.25
CA VAL A 348 -19.78 23.92 -6.15
C VAL A 348 -20.96 24.06 -5.21
N ARG A 349 -21.57 22.93 -4.82
CA ARG A 349 -22.74 22.90 -3.94
C ARG A 349 -22.54 21.87 -2.83
N ALA A 350 -23.11 22.19 -1.67
CA ALA A 350 -23.24 21.21 -0.59
C ALA A 350 -24.33 20.20 -0.96
N GLY A 351 -24.06 18.92 -0.76
CA GLY A 351 -25.06 17.86 -0.93
C GLY A 351 -24.50 16.48 -0.62
N ASP A 352 -25.41 15.55 -0.34
CA ASP A 352 -25.10 14.14 -0.14
C ASP A 352 -25.24 13.39 -1.48
N GLY A 353 -24.21 12.65 -1.87
CA GLY A 353 -24.22 11.81 -3.07
C GLY A 353 -25.30 10.73 -3.04
N GLN A 354 -25.65 10.22 -1.85
CA GLN A 354 -26.66 9.19 -1.66
C GLN A 354 -28.09 9.75 -1.73
N ALA A 355 -28.25 11.07 -1.63
CA ALA A 355 -29.52 11.77 -1.61
C ALA A 355 -29.43 13.13 -2.35
N LEU A 356 -29.17 13.08 -3.66
CA LEU A 356 -28.95 14.28 -4.48
C LEU A 356 -30.14 15.24 -4.46
N ASP A 357 -29.95 16.45 -3.94
CA ASP A 357 -30.92 17.55 -4.01
C ASP A 357 -30.92 18.21 -5.41
N LEU A 358 -31.32 17.43 -6.41
CA LEU A 358 -31.40 17.82 -7.82
C LEU A 358 -32.77 17.43 -8.39
N PRO A 359 -33.35 18.23 -9.31
CA PRO A 359 -34.61 17.87 -9.96
C PRO A 359 -34.50 16.59 -10.78
N SER A 360 -35.59 15.82 -10.85
CA SER A 360 -35.65 14.63 -11.71
C SER A 360 -35.47 15.01 -13.18
N GLY A 361 -34.69 14.23 -13.91
CA GLY A 361 -34.45 14.46 -15.34
C GLY A 361 -33.69 15.74 -15.69
N SER A 362 -32.92 16.31 -14.75
CA SER A 362 -32.20 17.57 -14.94
C SER A 362 -30.73 17.42 -15.37
N VAL A 363 -30.17 16.21 -15.32
CA VAL A 363 -28.75 15.95 -15.56
C VAL A 363 -28.56 15.16 -16.85
N GLU A 364 -27.65 15.60 -17.72
CA GLU A 364 -27.31 14.89 -18.97
C GLU A 364 -26.08 14.01 -18.80
N LEU A 365 -25.12 14.44 -17.97
CA LEU A 365 -23.96 13.65 -17.60
C LEU A 365 -23.72 13.72 -16.09
N LEU A 366 -23.77 12.58 -15.42
CA LEU A 366 -23.42 12.42 -14.01
C LEU A 366 -22.07 11.72 -13.88
N VAL A 367 -21.16 12.26 -13.09
CA VAL A 367 -19.82 11.74 -12.85
C VAL A 367 -19.68 11.43 -11.36
N CYS A 368 -19.22 10.23 -11.04
CA CYS A 368 -18.89 9.80 -9.68
C CYS A 368 -17.55 9.07 -9.74
N ASN A 369 -16.46 9.82 -9.61
CA ASN A 369 -15.11 9.31 -9.87
C ASN A 369 -14.36 9.05 -8.57
N GLU A 370 -14.18 7.77 -8.21
CA GLU A 370 -13.40 7.32 -7.05
C GLU A 370 -13.86 7.98 -5.73
N VAL A 371 -15.18 7.93 -5.48
CA VAL A 371 -15.80 8.40 -4.23
C VAL A 371 -16.93 7.50 -3.73
N ILE A 372 -17.41 6.57 -4.56
CA ILE A 372 -18.58 5.76 -4.21
C ILE A 372 -18.27 4.74 -3.11
N ALA A 373 -16.98 4.45 -2.87
CA ALA A 373 -16.49 3.67 -1.74
C ALA A 373 -16.65 4.37 -0.37
N ASP A 374 -16.80 5.71 -0.37
CA ASP A 374 -17.06 6.51 0.85
C ASP A 374 -18.53 6.43 1.30
N PHE A 375 -19.40 5.87 0.44
CA PHE A 375 -20.81 5.76 0.75
C PHE A 375 -21.07 4.62 1.74
N ARG A 376 -22.21 4.69 2.41
CA ARG A 376 -22.55 3.77 3.49
C ARG A 376 -22.49 2.32 3.01
N SER A 377 -21.98 1.46 3.87
CA SER A 377 -21.99 0.01 3.67
C SER A 377 -22.59 -0.68 4.90
N ALA A 378 -23.35 -1.74 4.68
CA ALA A 378 -24.01 -2.50 5.73
C ALA A 378 -23.30 -3.84 5.95
N ARG A 379 -23.05 -4.20 7.21
CA ARG A 379 -22.62 -5.55 7.57
C ARG A 379 -23.80 -6.49 7.56
N MET A 380 -23.64 -7.59 6.84
CA MET A 380 -24.62 -8.65 6.65
C MET A 380 -24.08 -9.97 7.20
N SER A 381 -24.99 -10.89 7.50
CA SER A 381 -24.65 -12.27 7.80
C SER A 381 -25.70 -13.23 7.25
N LYS A 382 -25.28 -14.45 6.89
CA LYS A 382 -26.23 -15.52 6.60
C LYS A 382 -26.92 -15.93 7.91
N ALA A 383 -28.24 -15.96 7.93
CA ALA A 383 -28.96 -16.47 9.08
C ALA A 383 -28.67 -17.97 9.17
N ARG A 384 -28.09 -18.41 10.28
CA ARG A 384 -28.02 -19.84 10.57
C ARG A 384 -29.46 -20.34 10.77
N ALA A 385 -29.85 -21.37 10.02
CA ALA A 385 -31.11 -22.05 10.26
C ALA A 385 -31.22 -22.40 11.76
N PRO A 386 -32.35 -22.11 12.42
CA PRO A 386 -32.54 -22.48 13.82
C PRO A 386 -32.47 -24.01 13.94
N GLY A 387 -31.38 -24.55 14.52
CA GLY A 387 -31.18 -25.99 14.69
C GLY A 387 -29.86 -26.58 14.14
N ALA A 388 -28.96 -25.76 13.59
CA ALA A 388 -27.67 -26.24 13.05
C ALA A 388 -26.58 -26.58 14.12
N GLU A 389 -26.92 -26.64 15.41
CA GLU A 389 -26.16 -27.46 16.37
C GLU A 389 -26.79 -28.85 16.43
N ARG A 390 -26.61 -29.65 15.37
CA ARG A 390 -26.74 -31.10 15.52
C ARG A 390 -25.48 -31.58 16.24
N VAL A 391 -25.56 -31.71 17.55
CA VAL A 391 -24.61 -32.53 18.30
C VAL A 391 -24.85 -33.97 17.87
N TRP A 392 -24.00 -34.47 16.97
CA TRP A 392 -24.03 -35.87 16.57
C TRP A 392 -23.56 -36.71 17.75
N SER A 393 -24.50 -37.41 18.39
CA SER A 393 -24.19 -38.33 19.49
C SER A 393 -23.60 -39.67 19.01
N ASP A 394 -23.64 -39.93 17.71
CA ASP A 394 -23.22 -41.19 17.09
C ASP A 394 -22.42 -40.93 15.79
N PRO A 395 -21.10 -41.23 15.77
CA PRO A 395 -20.25 -41.06 14.59
C PRO A 395 -20.65 -41.93 13.39
N ASP A 396 -21.30 -43.07 13.61
CA ASP A 396 -21.64 -44.01 12.54
C ASP A 396 -22.88 -43.54 11.75
N ALA A 397 -23.79 -42.80 12.40
CA ALA A 397 -24.94 -42.17 11.73
C ALA A 397 -24.55 -41.04 10.76
N MET A 398 -23.40 -40.40 10.98
CA MET A 398 -22.86 -39.34 10.11
C MET A 398 -22.39 -39.89 8.75
N LEU A 399 -21.87 -41.12 8.73
CA LEU A 399 -21.36 -41.75 7.51
C LEU A 399 -22.50 -42.27 6.63
N GLU A 400 -23.57 -42.81 7.22
CA GLU A 400 -24.75 -43.25 6.46
C GLU A 400 -25.50 -42.08 5.80
N GLU A 401 -25.62 -40.93 6.47
CA GLU A 401 -26.30 -39.74 5.90
C GLU A 401 -25.45 -39.03 4.82
N LEU A 402 -24.11 -39.13 4.91
CA LEU A 402 -23.19 -38.62 3.87
C LEU A 402 -23.21 -39.47 2.60
N GLU A 403 -23.43 -40.79 2.72
CA GLU A 403 -23.53 -41.71 1.58
C GLU A 403 -24.89 -41.65 0.86
N GLU A 404 -25.95 -41.16 1.52
CA GLU A 404 -27.29 -40.99 0.91
C GLU A 404 -27.54 -39.59 0.31
N SER A 405 -26.62 -38.63 0.49
CA SER A 405 -26.83 -37.22 0.07
C SER A 405 -26.48 -36.89 -1.39
N ASP A 406 -26.13 -37.89 -2.22
CA ASP A 406 -25.68 -37.69 -3.61
C ASP A 406 -26.81 -37.79 -4.66
N GLU A 407 -28.09 -37.87 -4.25
CA GLU A 407 -29.23 -37.81 -5.17
C GLU A 407 -29.96 -36.45 -5.10
N SER A 408 -29.60 -35.58 -6.05
CA SER A 408 -30.46 -34.59 -6.72
C SER A 408 -31.68 -34.07 -5.94
N GLU A 409 -31.47 -33.09 -5.04
CA GLU A 409 -32.50 -32.11 -4.76
C GLU A 409 -32.25 -30.87 -5.62
N GLU A 410 -33.06 -30.72 -6.67
CA GLU A 410 -33.33 -29.45 -7.32
C GLU A 410 -33.67 -28.43 -6.22
N SER A 411 -32.77 -27.49 -5.96
CA SER A 411 -32.99 -26.42 -4.99
C SER A 411 -34.00 -25.40 -5.55
N GLU A 412 -35.27 -25.76 -5.51
CA GLU A 412 -36.35 -24.77 -5.61
C GLU A 412 -36.24 -23.81 -4.41
N GLY A 413 -35.81 -22.58 -4.70
CA GLY A 413 -36.06 -21.38 -3.89
C GLY A 413 -35.93 -21.51 -2.38
N ARG A 414 -34.73 -21.83 -1.85
CA ARG A 414 -34.44 -21.47 -0.46
C ARG A 414 -34.27 -19.96 -0.42
N GLU A 415 -35.28 -19.24 0.10
CA GLU A 415 -35.11 -17.87 0.57
C GLU A 415 -33.86 -17.85 1.45
N LEU A 416 -32.79 -17.21 0.98
CA LEU A 416 -31.59 -16.98 1.77
C LEU A 416 -31.99 -16.07 2.94
N ASP A 417 -32.26 -16.69 4.08
CA ASP A 417 -32.47 -15.98 5.33
C ASP A 417 -31.15 -15.28 5.68
N CYS A 418 -31.14 -13.95 5.61
CA CYS A 418 -29.98 -13.11 5.84
C CYS A 418 -30.35 -12.04 6.87
N GLN A 419 -29.39 -11.72 7.74
CA GLN A 419 -29.56 -10.74 8.81
C GLN A 419 -28.70 -9.51 8.52
N GLY A 420 -29.27 -8.33 8.77
CA GLY A 420 -28.61 -7.06 8.62
C GLY A 420 -29.57 -5.88 8.84
N PRO A 421 -29.12 -4.64 8.61
CA PRO A 421 -29.97 -3.46 8.70
C PRO A 421 -31.20 -3.56 7.78
N PRO A 422 -32.39 -3.08 8.20
CA PRO A 422 -33.62 -3.19 7.42
C PRO A 422 -33.53 -2.62 5.99
N GLU A 423 -32.81 -1.51 5.84
CA GLU A 423 -32.56 -0.87 4.53
C GLU A 423 -31.77 -1.77 3.56
N ALA A 424 -30.80 -2.54 4.07
CA ALA A 424 -30.01 -3.47 3.28
C ALA A 424 -30.87 -4.66 2.81
N LEU A 425 -31.69 -5.20 3.72
CA LEU A 425 -32.64 -6.28 3.41
C LEU A 425 -33.68 -5.83 2.38
N GLU A 426 -34.17 -4.60 2.50
CA GLU A 426 -35.10 -4.03 1.52
C GLU A 426 -34.45 -3.89 0.14
N GLN A 427 -33.19 -3.42 0.06
CA GLN A 427 -32.46 -3.33 -1.20
C GLN A 427 -32.21 -4.70 -1.83
N ILE A 428 -31.81 -5.71 -1.04
CA ILE A 428 -31.63 -7.09 -1.50
C ILE A 428 -32.92 -7.62 -2.10
N ALA A 429 -34.04 -7.49 -1.38
CA ALA A 429 -35.34 -7.97 -1.84
C ALA A 429 -35.84 -7.20 -3.08
N ARG A 430 -35.66 -5.88 -3.11
CA ARG A 430 -36.12 -5.01 -4.20
C ARG A 430 -35.42 -5.34 -5.52
N TYR A 431 -34.12 -5.62 -5.48
CA TYR A 431 -33.29 -5.86 -6.68
C TYR A 431 -33.00 -7.35 -6.93
N GLY A 432 -33.46 -8.23 -6.04
CA GLY A 432 -33.27 -9.67 -6.13
C GLY A 432 -31.79 -10.08 -6.14
N LEU A 433 -30.94 -9.40 -5.34
CA LEU A 433 -29.50 -9.63 -5.35
C LEU A 433 -29.18 -11.09 -5.05
N ASP A 434 -28.34 -11.72 -5.90
CA ASP A 434 -27.88 -13.08 -5.69
C ASP A 434 -26.80 -13.10 -4.60
N LEU A 435 -27.11 -13.75 -3.48
CA LEU A 435 -26.23 -13.87 -2.31
C LEU A 435 -25.87 -15.34 -2.02
N SER A 436 -26.10 -16.23 -2.99
CA SER A 436 -25.86 -17.67 -2.82
C SER A 436 -24.40 -17.96 -2.47
N ASP A 437 -23.47 -17.25 -3.10
CA ASP A 437 -22.03 -17.34 -2.92
C ASP A 437 -21.46 -16.45 -1.79
N ALA A 438 -22.31 -15.69 -1.09
CA ALA A 438 -21.86 -14.80 -0.01
C ALA A 438 -21.15 -15.59 1.11
N PRO A 439 -20.11 -15.04 1.75
CA PRO A 439 -19.57 -15.63 2.96
C PRO A 439 -20.55 -15.48 4.14
N GLU A 440 -20.29 -16.19 5.26
CA GLU A 440 -21.14 -16.14 6.46
C GLU A 440 -21.33 -14.73 7.01
N SER A 441 -20.31 -13.88 6.92
CA SER A 441 -20.41 -12.44 7.15
C SER A 441 -19.78 -11.69 5.99
N PHE A 442 -20.47 -10.67 5.50
CA PHE A 442 -20.05 -9.85 4.37
C PHE A 442 -20.51 -8.40 4.52
N LEU A 443 -20.01 -7.54 3.66
CA LEU A 443 -20.44 -6.14 3.54
C LEU A 443 -21.29 -5.97 2.28
N LEU A 444 -22.29 -5.09 2.33
CA LEU A 444 -23.11 -4.68 1.18
C LEU A 444 -22.99 -3.18 0.99
N ASN A 445 -22.69 -2.72 -0.24
CA ASN A 445 -22.54 -1.29 -0.56
C ASN A 445 -23.90 -0.56 -0.66
N THR A 446 -24.65 -0.44 0.44
CA THR A 446 -26.02 0.09 0.47
C THR A 446 -26.13 1.54 -0.04
N GLY A 447 -25.14 2.37 0.26
CA GLY A 447 -25.03 3.74 -0.21
C GLY A 447 -24.73 3.84 -1.71
N ALA A 448 -23.91 2.91 -2.25
CA ALA A 448 -23.68 2.82 -3.69
C ALA A 448 -24.96 2.43 -4.45
N ILE A 449 -25.77 1.52 -3.88
CA ILE A 449 -27.09 1.18 -4.41
C ILE A 449 -28.03 2.40 -4.40
N ALA A 450 -28.09 3.12 -3.27
CA ALA A 450 -28.88 4.35 -3.15
C ALA A 450 -28.45 5.43 -4.16
N PHE A 451 -27.15 5.56 -4.42
CA PHE A 451 -26.63 6.45 -5.46
C PHE A 451 -27.16 6.09 -6.86
N LEU A 452 -27.24 4.80 -7.22
CA LEU A 452 -27.81 4.38 -8.50
C LEU A 452 -29.30 4.74 -8.63
N GLU A 453 -30.05 4.66 -7.54
CA GLU A 453 -31.45 5.12 -7.49
C GLU A 453 -31.54 6.63 -7.75
N GLN A 454 -30.64 7.41 -7.15
CA GLN A 454 -30.56 8.85 -7.40
C GLN A 454 -30.14 9.15 -8.84
N ALA A 455 -29.13 8.45 -9.37
CA ALA A 455 -28.69 8.58 -10.75
C ALA A 455 -29.85 8.33 -11.72
N TRP A 456 -30.62 7.25 -11.51
CA TRP A 456 -31.80 6.95 -12.32
C TRP A 456 -32.82 8.09 -12.29
N ARG A 457 -33.08 8.67 -11.11
CA ARG A 457 -34.03 9.76 -10.94
C ARG A 457 -33.58 11.06 -11.61
N VAL A 458 -32.35 11.49 -11.38
CA VAL A 458 -31.85 12.82 -11.81
C VAL A 458 -31.44 12.86 -13.27
N LEU A 459 -31.05 11.74 -13.87
CA LEU A 459 -30.69 11.69 -15.28
C LEU A 459 -31.90 11.95 -16.18
N ALA A 460 -31.72 12.84 -17.16
CA ALA A 460 -32.63 13.05 -18.26
C ALA A 460 -32.74 11.79 -19.14
N PRO A 461 -33.83 11.60 -19.91
CA PRO A 461 -33.88 10.57 -20.95
C PRO A 461 -32.69 10.68 -21.91
N GLY A 462 -31.98 9.58 -22.14
CA GLY A 462 -30.72 9.59 -22.91
C GLY A 462 -29.49 10.07 -22.14
N GLY A 463 -29.66 10.57 -20.92
CA GLY A 463 -28.60 10.97 -20.01
C GLY A 463 -27.73 9.79 -19.57
N ARG A 464 -26.51 10.09 -19.15
CA ARG A 464 -25.47 9.08 -18.89
C ARG A 464 -24.81 9.29 -17.54
N ALA A 465 -24.35 8.20 -16.92
CA ALA A 465 -23.49 8.26 -15.76
C ALA A 465 -22.18 7.49 -15.97
N PHE A 466 -21.11 8.05 -15.43
CA PHE A 466 -19.78 7.45 -15.33
C PHE A 466 -19.44 7.30 -13.86
N VAL A 467 -19.31 6.06 -13.42
CA VAL A 467 -18.95 5.72 -12.03
C VAL A 467 -17.67 4.91 -12.04
N THR A 468 -16.66 5.33 -11.28
CA THR A 468 -15.40 4.58 -11.17
C THR A 468 -15.03 4.36 -9.73
N GLU A 469 -14.48 3.18 -9.43
CA GLU A 469 -13.97 2.87 -8.10
C GLU A 469 -13.07 1.63 -8.11
N PHE A 470 -12.29 1.47 -7.05
CA PHE A 470 -11.68 0.20 -6.70
C PHE A 470 -12.74 -0.87 -6.37
N GLY A 471 -12.65 -2.03 -7.02
CA GLY A 471 -13.59 -3.10 -6.76
C GLY A 471 -13.51 -4.27 -7.72
N HIS A 472 -14.47 -5.17 -7.59
CA HIS A 472 -14.52 -6.39 -8.38
C HIS A 472 -15.95 -6.72 -8.79
N LEU A 473 -16.07 -7.51 -9.87
CA LEU A 473 -17.36 -7.97 -10.36
C LEU A 473 -17.99 -9.07 -9.49
N TRP A 474 -17.17 -9.87 -8.81
CA TRP A 474 -17.60 -11.10 -8.12
C TRP A 474 -17.06 -11.24 -6.69
N LYS A 475 -16.29 -10.26 -6.19
CA LYS A 475 -15.80 -10.32 -4.81
C LYS A 475 -16.67 -9.44 -3.94
N TYR A 476 -17.00 -9.97 -2.76
CA TYR A 476 -17.66 -9.19 -1.73
C TYR A 476 -16.78 -8.02 -1.28
N PRO A 477 -17.40 -6.89 -0.93
CA PRO A 477 -16.72 -5.72 -0.41
C PRO A 477 -15.84 -6.04 0.79
N VAL A 478 -14.62 -5.55 0.74
CA VAL A 478 -13.63 -5.57 1.82
C VAL A 478 -13.31 -4.14 2.23
N GLU A 479 -13.20 -3.94 3.54
CA GLU A 479 -12.83 -2.68 4.18
C GLU A 479 -11.31 -2.42 4.07
N SER A 480 -10.95 -1.20 3.72
CA SER A 480 -9.57 -0.74 3.66
C SER A 480 -9.05 -0.42 5.06
N THR A 481 -8.17 -1.25 5.60
CA THR A 481 -7.59 -1.10 6.96
C THR A 481 -6.46 -0.06 7.06
N HIS A 482 -6.26 0.77 6.04
CA HIS A 482 -5.08 1.65 5.90
C HIS A 482 -5.41 3.14 5.74
N LEU A 483 -6.68 3.51 5.89
CA LEU A 483 -7.18 4.87 5.72
C LEU A 483 -7.69 5.42 7.07
N ALA A 484 -7.80 6.75 7.16
CA ALA A 484 -8.26 7.41 8.39
C ALA A 484 -9.76 7.20 8.66
N HIS A 485 -10.47 6.56 7.72
CA HIS A 485 -11.89 6.20 7.76
C HIS A 485 -12.10 4.90 6.97
N ALA A 486 -13.23 4.23 7.22
CA ALA A 486 -13.57 2.95 6.59
C ALA A 486 -14.06 3.16 5.14
N GLU A 487 -13.14 3.08 4.17
CA GLU A 487 -13.51 2.92 2.76
C GLU A 487 -13.77 1.45 2.46
N VAL A 488 -14.85 1.15 1.74
CA VAL A 488 -15.26 -0.22 1.42
C VAL A 488 -15.27 -0.41 -0.09
N SER A 489 -14.50 -1.39 -0.57
CA SER A 489 -14.42 -1.71 -2.00
C SER A 489 -15.78 -2.06 -2.61
N ILE A 490 -15.92 -1.91 -3.92
CA ILE A 490 -17.23 -2.03 -4.58
C ILE A 490 -17.45 -3.40 -5.21
N HIS A 491 -18.62 -3.98 -4.96
CA HIS A 491 -19.12 -5.13 -5.71
C HIS A 491 -19.84 -4.67 -6.99
N PHE A 492 -19.10 -4.55 -8.09
CA PHE A 492 -19.63 -4.08 -9.37
C PHE A 492 -20.69 -5.02 -9.99
N GLY A 493 -20.66 -6.33 -9.68
CA GLY A 493 -21.72 -7.26 -10.10
C GLY A 493 -23.09 -6.90 -9.53
N HIS A 494 -23.18 -6.66 -8.21
CA HIS A 494 -24.40 -6.15 -7.57
C HIS A 494 -24.83 -4.81 -8.15
N LEU A 495 -23.91 -3.86 -8.35
CA LEU A 495 -24.26 -2.56 -8.95
C LEU A 495 -24.77 -2.69 -10.38
N GLN A 496 -24.20 -3.60 -11.18
CA GLN A 496 -24.71 -3.90 -12.52
C GLN A 496 -26.14 -4.45 -12.46
N GLN A 497 -26.39 -5.44 -11.59
CA GLN A 497 -27.73 -6.01 -11.40
C GLN A 497 -28.76 -4.95 -10.97
N VAL A 498 -28.40 -4.09 -10.02
CA VAL A 498 -29.26 -2.97 -9.59
C VAL A 498 -29.53 -2.01 -10.74
N ALA A 499 -28.50 -1.65 -11.50
CA ALA A 499 -28.65 -0.74 -12.63
C ALA A 499 -29.54 -1.33 -13.73
N ASP A 500 -29.40 -2.62 -14.04
CA ASP A 500 -30.26 -3.34 -14.99
C ASP A 500 -31.72 -3.36 -14.49
N ALA A 501 -31.93 -3.64 -13.20
CA ALA A 501 -33.26 -3.65 -12.59
C ALA A 501 -33.93 -2.27 -12.56
N LEU A 502 -33.15 -1.18 -12.46
CA LEU A 502 -33.62 0.20 -12.61
C LEU A 502 -33.97 0.56 -14.06
N GLY A 503 -33.47 -0.20 -15.03
CA GLY A 503 -33.75 -0.01 -16.45
C GLY A 503 -32.66 0.77 -17.21
N PHE A 504 -31.43 0.82 -16.69
CA PHE A 504 -30.31 1.38 -17.44
C PHE A 504 -29.86 0.46 -18.59
N GLU A 505 -29.29 1.05 -19.63
CA GLU A 505 -28.32 0.37 -20.50
C GLU A 505 -26.97 0.39 -19.76
N VAL A 506 -26.43 -0.78 -19.43
CA VAL A 506 -25.26 -0.92 -18.53
C VAL A 506 -24.06 -1.54 -19.25
N ALA A 507 -22.87 -1.02 -18.98
CA ALA A 507 -21.61 -1.68 -19.29
C ALA A 507 -20.63 -1.55 -18.13
N VAL A 508 -19.88 -2.62 -17.85
CA VAL A 508 -18.78 -2.62 -16.87
C VAL A 508 -17.48 -2.99 -17.59
N CYS A 509 -16.42 -2.24 -17.33
CA CYS A 509 -15.09 -2.51 -17.88
C CYS A 509 -13.98 -2.09 -16.91
N ASP A 510 -12.75 -2.47 -17.22
CA ASP A 510 -11.57 -2.05 -16.46
C ASP A 510 -11.24 -0.60 -16.78
N LEU A 511 -10.94 0.20 -15.76
CA LEU A 511 -10.61 1.62 -15.93
C LEU A 511 -9.40 1.87 -16.86
N PRO A 512 -8.30 1.09 -16.78
CA PRO A 512 -7.22 1.20 -17.76
C PRO A 512 -7.68 1.03 -19.21
N ASP A 513 -8.57 0.07 -19.48
CA ASP A 513 -9.09 -0.20 -20.82
C ASP A 513 -9.98 0.95 -21.29
N PHE A 514 -10.85 1.46 -20.40
CA PHE A 514 -11.68 2.63 -20.68
C PHE A 514 -10.86 3.87 -21.04
N LEU A 515 -9.75 4.10 -20.35
CA LEU A 515 -8.87 5.25 -20.60
C LEU A 515 -7.93 5.07 -21.81
N GLU A 516 -7.91 3.88 -22.40
CA GLU A 516 -6.89 3.47 -23.36
C GLU A 516 -5.47 3.70 -22.79
N LEU A 517 -5.29 3.32 -21.52
CA LEU A 517 -4.04 3.49 -20.78
C LEU A 517 -2.97 2.55 -21.35
N ASP A 518 -1.80 3.08 -21.71
CA ASP A 518 -0.67 2.24 -22.09
C ASP A 518 -0.06 1.59 -20.84
N GLY A 519 -0.51 0.37 -20.57
CA GLY A 519 -0.06 -0.46 -19.45
C GLY A 519 1.41 -0.89 -19.53
N THR A 520 2.05 -0.76 -20.70
CA THR A 520 3.45 -1.19 -20.92
C THR A 520 4.47 -0.15 -20.44
N VAL A 521 4.04 1.08 -20.18
CA VAL A 521 4.90 2.15 -19.67
C VAL A 521 5.44 1.76 -18.30
N GLU A 522 6.77 1.75 -18.16
CA GLU A 522 7.41 1.50 -16.89
C GLU A 522 7.27 2.71 -15.95
N VAL A 523 6.74 2.44 -14.76
CA VAL A 523 6.48 3.45 -13.73
C VAL A 523 7.07 3.03 -12.38
N LEU A 524 7.26 4.03 -11.52
CA LEU A 524 7.77 3.82 -10.17
C LEU A 524 6.79 3.01 -9.34
N SER A 525 7.25 1.86 -8.87
CA SER A 525 6.48 0.88 -8.11
C SER A 525 7.00 0.82 -6.68
N LEU A 526 6.36 1.60 -5.80
CA LEU A 526 6.70 1.67 -4.38
C LEU A 526 5.46 1.48 -3.53
N SER A 527 5.63 0.90 -2.34
CA SER A 527 4.59 0.96 -1.31
C SER A 527 4.41 2.40 -0.80
N ARG A 528 3.27 2.70 -0.16
CA ARG A 528 3.02 3.99 0.49
C ARG A 528 4.14 4.36 1.48
N THR A 529 4.60 3.39 2.27
CA THR A 529 5.72 3.56 3.19
C THR A 529 7.01 3.91 2.45
N GLN A 530 7.38 3.15 1.40
CA GLN A 530 8.60 3.41 0.63
C GLN A 530 8.57 4.77 -0.07
N PHE A 531 7.44 5.17 -0.67
CA PHE A 531 7.34 6.48 -1.30
C PHE A 531 7.48 7.62 -0.28
N ARG A 532 6.89 7.48 0.91
CA ARG A 532 7.07 8.45 2.00
C ARG A 532 8.54 8.57 2.42
N LEU A 533 9.27 7.47 2.47
CA LEU A 533 10.72 7.46 2.75
C LEU A 533 11.52 8.13 1.65
N LEU A 534 11.21 7.82 0.39
CA LEU A 534 11.82 8.47 -0.77
C LEU A 534 11.61 9.99 -0.71
N ARG A 535 10.36 10.43 -0.50
CA ARG A 535 10.01 11.84 -0.37
C ARG A 535 10.75 12.52 0.78
N SER A 536 10.88 11.86 1.93
CA SER A 536 11.63 12.40 3.08
C SER A 536 13.12 12.54 2.78
N LEU A 537 13.71 11.55 2.08
CA LEU A 537 15.10 11.57 1.68
C LEU A 537 15.39 12.72 0.70
N PHE A 538 14.51 12.91 -0.28
CA PHE A 538 14.58 14.02 -1.24
C PHE A 538 14.35 15.38 -0.57
N SER A 539 13.41 15.47 0.39
CA SER A 539 13.10 16.70 1.12
C SER A 539 14.31 17.23 1.88
N LYS A 540 15.13 16.34 2.46
CA LYS A 540 16.41 16.72 3.07
C LYS A 540 17.42 17.32 2.10
N GLN A 541 17.31 17.02 0.81
CA GLN A 541 18.12 17.61 -0.26
C GLN A 541 17.44 18.84 -0.88
N GLY A 542 16.38 19.35 -0.26
CA GLY A 542 15.60 20.49 -0.75
C GLY A 542 14.54 20.12 -1.80
N ALA A 543 14.33 18.82 -2.07
CA ALA A 543 13.42 18.31 -3.09
C ALA A 543 12.09 17.77 -2.57
N MET A 544 10.97 18.35 -3.01
CA MET A 544 9.63 17.84 -2.70
C MET A 544 9.07 17.03 -3.87
N LEU A 545 9.04 15.71 -3.73
CA LEU A 545 8.40 14.82 -4.70
C LEU A 545 6.88 14.88 -4.54
N ARG A 546 6.19 15.12 -5.66
CA ARG A 546 4.72 15.01 -5.78
C ARG A 546 4.31 13.55 -5.81
N LYS A 547 3.15 13.18 -5.28
CA LYS A 547 2.64 11.80 -5.37
C LYS A 547 1.96 11.53 -6.72
N ILE A 548 2.74 11.33 -7.78
CA ILE A 548 2.26 11.02 -9.15
C ILE A 548 2.80 9.67 -9.63
N ALA A 549 2.22 9.14 -10.71
CA ALA A 549 2.80 8.05 -11.47
C ALA A 549 4.09 8.54 -12.16
N TYR A 550 5.25 8.33 -11.55
CA TYR A 550 6.52 8.71 -12.16
C TYR A 550 6.95 7.67 -13.20
N THR A 551 7.34 8.14 -14.38
CA THR A 551 8.34 7.44 -15.19
C THR A 551 9.74 7.81 -14.71
N ARG A 552 10.76 7.07 -15.16
CA ARG A 552 12.17 7.38 -14.82
C ARG A 552 12.55 8.79 -15.24
N SER A 553 12.17 9.20 -16.45
CA SER A 553 12.42 10.55 -16.97
C SER A 553 11.70 11.62 -16.15
N MET A 554 10.43 11.42 -15.78
CA MET A 554 9.68 12.38 -14.96
C MET A 554 10.30 12.55 -13.57
N LEU A 555 10.76 11.46 -12.94
CA LEU A 555 11.42 11.53 -11.64
C LEU A 555 12.76 12.28 -11.74
N MET A 556 13.53 12.05 -12.80
CA MET A 556 14.77 12.79 -13.07
C MET A 556 14.50 14.29 -13.28
N GLU A 557 13.49 14.64 -14.07
CA GLU A 557 13.10 16.02 -14.33
C GLU A 557 12.66 16.74 -13.05
N ASP A 558 11.81 16.13 -12.23
CA ASP A 558 11.39 16.70 -10.95
C ASP A 558 12.59 16.83 -10.00
N ALA A 559 13.44 15.81 -9.89
CA ALA A 559 14.65 15.87 -9.08
C ALA A 559 15.58 17.02 -9.53
N PHE A 560 15.75 17.21 -10.84
CA PHE A 560 16.60 18.24 -11.42
C PHE A 560 16.01 19.65 -11.27
N ALA A 561 14.72 19.81 -11.57
CA ALA A 561 14.02 21.10 -11.49
C ALA A 561 14.03 21.67 -10.07
N ILE A 562 14.03 20.81 -9.05
CA ILE A 562 14.05 21.26 -7.66
C ILE A 562 15.45 21.70 -7.21
N GLY A 563 16.52 21.08 -7.72
CA GLY A 563 17.90 21.55 -7.52
C GLY A 563 18.14 23.01 -7.96
N PHE A 564 17.26 23.58 -8.80
CA PHE A 564 17.32 24.96 -9.25
C PHE A 564 16.56 25.97 -8.37
N ARG A 565 15.65 25.52 -7.48
CA ARG A 565 14.74 26.42 -6.74
C ARG A 565 15.20 26.81 -5.33
N SER A 566 16.31 26.28 -4.81
CA SER A 566 16.86 26.70 -3.51
C SER A 566 17.85 27.88 -3.63
N LEU A 567 17.39 29.07 -4.05
CA LEU A 567 18.11 30.32 -3.78
C LEU A 567 17.12 31.40 -3.30
N PRO A 568 17.33 32.00 -2.12
CA PRO A 568 16.49 33.10 -1.66
C PRO A 568 16.69 34.35 -2.54
N SER A 569 15.59 35.01 -2.87
CA SER A 569 15.55 36.33 -3.48
C SER A 569 15.94 37.40 -2.45
N THR A 570 17.24 37.71 -2.33
CA THR A 570 17.68 39.02 -1.84
C THR A 570 18.80 39.56 -2.73
N GLU A 571 18.74 40.85 -3.03
CA GLU A 571 19.64 41.56 -3.96
C GLU A 571 21.13 41.53 -3.56
N ALA A 572 21.48 40.99 -2.40
CA ALA A 572 22.85 40.85 -1.92
C ALA A 572 23.64 39.70 -2.59
N ALA A 573 23.00 38.76 -3.28
CA ALA A 573 23.66 37.56 -3.82
C ALA A 573 24.32 37.71 -5.21
N ARG A 574 24.51 38.94 -5.72
CA ARG A 574 25.02 39.18 -7.10
C ARG A 574 26.55 39.16 -7.29
N SER A 575 27.36 38.85 -6.29
CA SER A 575 28.82 38.93 -6.42
C SER A 575 29.59 37.61 -6.29
N GLN A 576 28.90 36.47 -6.13
CA GLN A 576 29.52 35.15 -6.28
C GLN A 576 28.55 34.19 -6.97
N PRO A 577 28.99 33.40 -7.97
CA PRO A 577 28.18 32.30 -8.47
C PRO A 577 27.97 31.29 -7.32
N PRO A 578 26.75 30.75 -7.13
CA PRO A 578 26.52 29.74 -6.10
C PRO A 578 27.41 28.53 -6.40
N ARG A 579 28.38 28.27 -5.52
CA ARG A 579 29.24 27.08 -5.52
C ARG A 579 28.67 26.03 -4.57
N VAL A 580 27.50 25.51 -4.90
CA VAL A 580 27.15 24.12 -4.56
C VAL A 580 26.44 23.61 -5.82
N PRO A 581 26.95 22.56 -6.50
CA PRO A 581 26.20 21.98 -7.59
C PRO A 581 24.89 21.47 -6.99
N ALA A 582 23.75 21.88 -7.56
CA ALA A 582 22.52 21.12 -7.43
C ALA A 582 22.93 19.67 -7.64
N LEU A 583 22.85 18.85 -6.59
CA LEU A 583 23.26 17.45 -6.67
C LEU A 583 22.29 16.86 -7.70
N ALA A 584 22.75 16.64 -8.92
CA ALA A 584 22.01 15.84 -9.87
C ALA A 584 21.91 14.47 -9.21
N ILE A 585 20.74 14.17 -8.62
CA ILE A 585 20.54 12.90 -7.94
C ILE A 585 20.60 11.85 -9.04
N ASP A 586 21.67 11.07 -9.02
CA ASP A 586 21.76 9.88 -9.84
C ASP A 586 20.75 8.88 -9.31
N LEU A 587 19.67 8.63 -10.08
CA LEU A 587 18.64 7.67 -9.67
C LEU A 587 19.20 6.25 -9.56
N ASP A 588 20.30 5.93 -10.26
CA ASP A 588 20.98 4.65 -10.14
C ASP A 588 21.74 4.52 -8.81
N ALA A 589 21.99 5.64 -8.12
CA ALA A 589 22.53 5.68 -6.77
C ALA A 589 21.44 5.58 -5.68
N VAL A 590 20.15 5.48 -6.06
CA VAL A 590 19.03 5.32 -5.12
C VAL A 590 18.63 3.85 -5.04
N GLU A 591 18.94 3.22 -3.90
CA GLU A 591 18.53 1.84 -3.61
C GLU A 591 17.05 1.80 -3.19
N GLY A 592 16.32 0.80 -3.68
CA GLY A 592 14.92 0.55 -3.33
C GLY A 592 13.90 1.16 -4.31
N LEU A 593 14.35 1.70 -5.44
CA LEU A 593 13.48 2.04 -6.57
C LEU A 593 13.23 0.81 -7.43
N TRP A 594 11.97 0.58 -7.76
CA TRP A 594 11.53 -0.51 -8.63
C TRP A 594 10.70 0.09 -9.74
N TRP A 595 10.92 -0.39 -10.95
CA TRP A 595 10.18 0.02 -12.13
C TRP A 595 9.43 -1.21 -12.63
N THR A 596 8.12 -1.08 -12.78
CA THR A 596 7.26 -2.16 -13.30
C THR A 596 6.36 -1.60 -14.38
N PRO A 597 5.89 -2.44 -15.32
CA PRO A 597 4.80 -2.05 -16.20
C PRO A 597 3.62 -1.50 -15.38
N LEU A 598 3.06 -0.39 -15.85
CA LEU A 598 1.97 0.31 -15.19
C LEU A 598 0.76 -0.59 -14.93
N GLU A 599 0.45 -1.52 -15.82
CA GLU A 599 -0.68 -2.44 -15.62
C GLU A 599 -0.53 -3.37 -14.41
N GLU A 600 0.70 -3.62 -13.95
CA GLU A 600 0.96 -4.48 -12.80
C GLU A 600 0.75 -3.72 -11.49
N ARG A 601 1.47 -2.60 -11.32
CA ARG A 601 1.45 -1.81 -10.09
C ARG A 601 2.00 -0.40 -10.30
N VAL A 602 1.38 0.58 -9.67
CA VAL A 602 1.86 1.96 -9.59
C VAL A 602 1.61 2.53 -8.21
N MET A 603 2.67 2.95 -7.51
CA MET A 603 2.56 3.66 -6.23
C MET A 603 1.65 2.97 -5.18
N GLY A 604 1.65 1.63 -5.16
CA GLY A 604 0.84 0.81 -4.26
C GLY A 604 -0.52 0.36 -4.83
N LEU A 605 -0.98 0.98 -5.91
CA LEU A 605 -2.22 0.61 -6.60
C LEU A 605 -1.99 -0.43 -7.70
N LYS A 606 -3.02 -1.22 -8.01
CA LYS A 606 -3.06 -2.06 -9.21
C LYS A 606 -4.17 -1.55 -10.13
N PRO A 607 -3.84 -0.89 -11.25
CA PRO A 607 -4.84 -0.21 -12.07
C PRO A 607 -5.99 -1.11 -12.55
N ARG A 608 -5.74 -2.41 -12.82
CA ARG A 608 -6.77 -3.37 -13.23
C ARG A 608 -7.82 -3.69 -12.15
N GLU A 609 -7.58 -3.33 -10.90
CA GLU A 609 -8.56 -3.48 -9.81
C GLU A 609 -9.54 -2.28 -9.76
N PHE A 610 -9.34 -1.26 -10.59
CA PHE A 610 -10.31 -0.17 -10.77
C PHE A 610 -11.26 -0.48 -11.91
N LYS A 611 -12.56 -0.31 -11.67
CA LYS A 611 -13.61 -0.57 -12.66
C LYS A 611 -14.34 0.71 -13.02
N VAL A 612 -15.02 0.66 -14.17
CA VAL A 612 -15.94 1.68 -14.64
C VAL A 612 -17.31 1.04 -14.82
N LEU A 613 -18.33 1.63 -14.20
CA LEU A 613 -19.73 1.36 -14.48
C LEU A 613 -20.28 2.52 -15.34
N LEU A 614 -20.59 2.19 -16.59
CA LEU A 614 -21.16 3.10 -17.57
C LEU A 614 -22.66 2.86 -17.65
N LEU A 615 -23.43 3.92 -17.42
CA LEU A 615 -24.89 3.87 -17.39
C LEU A 615 -25.47 4.81 -18.44
N ARG A 616 -26.49 4.36 -19.15
CA ARG A 616 -27.29 5.23 -20.01
C ARG A 616 -28.77 5.01 -19.75
N LYS A 617 -29.47 6.10 -19.44
CA LYS A 617 -30.92 6.07 -19.31
C LYS A 617 -31.55 6.01 -20.70
N PRO A 618 -32.44 5.05 -20.99
CA PRO A 618 -33.09 4.96 -22.29
C PRO A 618 -33.80 6.26 -22.69
N LEU A 619 -33.91 6.50 -24.00
CA LEU A 619 -34.80 7.55 -24.50
C LEU A 619 -36.24 7.11 -24.24
N VAL A 620 -37.01 7.93 -23.54
CA VAL A 620 -38.46 7.70 -23.38
C VAL A 620 -39.08 7.98 -24.75
N HIS A 621 -39.67 6.96 -25.38
CA HIS A 621 -40.40 7.08 -26.65
C HIS A 621 -41.78 7.70 -26.46
#